data_AF-A0AAI9VEE1-F1
#
_entry.id   AF-A0AAI9VEE1-F1
#
_cell.length_a   1.000
_cell.length_b   1.000
_cell.length_c   1.000
_cell.angle_alpha   90.00
_cell.angle_beta   90.00
_cell.angle_gamma   90.00
#
_symmetry.space_group_name_H-M   'P 1'
#
loop_
_entity.id
_entity.type
_entity.pdbx_description
1 polymer ?
#
loop_
_entity_poly.entity_id
_entity_poly.type
_entity_poly.pdbx_seq_one_letter_code
_entity_poly.pdbx_strand_id
1 'polypeptide(L)'
;KAILRAYVTGHWAVLLDVPLLFESSLDRLCGTVFVVAVKDPEVQMQRLMARDPHLSREDAENRVLSQTDVRLKARRCEARGEGKGVVLWNDGSKEDLKRDIGEAIRHVQASSPVWWSWLLLACPPAAAALGAWRFWQNVRINKAWAEQERIEKAKL
;
A
#
# COMPACT_ATOMS: atom_id res chain seq x y z
N LYS A 1 2.97 19.89 -0.44
CA LYS A 1 4.14 20.63 -0.98
C LYS A 1 5.20 19.69 -1.57
N ALA A 2 5.63 18.64 -0.87
CA ALA A 2 6.64 17.70 -1.39
C ALA A 2 6.21 16.92 -2.65
N ILE A 3 4.98 16.41 -2.69
CA ILE A 3 4.45 15.65 -3.85
C ILE A 3 4.47 16.48 -5.14
N LEU A 4 3.97 17.72 -5.08
CA LEU A 4 3.96 18.63 -6.24
C LEU A 4 5.38 18.94 -6.72
N ARG A 5 6.32 19.17 -5.80
CA ARG A 5 7.73 19.40 -6.15
C ARG A 5 8.33 18.17 -6.84
N ALA A 6 8.10 16.97 -6.33
CA ALA A 6 8.59 15.74 -6.93
C ALA A 6 8.02 15.51 -8.34
N TYR A 7 6.75 15.85 -8.54
CA TYR A 7 6.10 15.81 -9.85
C TYR A 7 6.75 16.78 -10.85
N VAL A 8 6.94 18.05 -10.48
CA VAL A 8 7.54 19.08 -11.35
C VAL A 8 9.01 18.78 -11.66
N THR A 9 9.72 18.13 -10.75
CA THR A 9 11.14 17.74 -10.93
C THR A 9 11.31 16.42 -11.69
N GLY A 10 10.22 15.79 -12.16
CA GLY A 10 10.29 14.61 -13.01
C GLY A 10 10.74 13.34 -12.31
N HIS A 11 10.55 13.22 -10.99
CA HIS A 11 10.85 11.98 -10.27
C HIS A 11 9.95 10.85 -10.82
N TRP A 12 10.55 9.67 -11.01
CA TRP A 12 9.83 8.52 -11.57
C TRP A 12 8.69 8.03 -10.67
N ALA A 13 8.85 8.13 -9.34
CA ALA A 13 7.84 7.79 -8.35
C ALA A 13 8.04 8.58 -7.05
N VAL A 14 6.96 8.64 -6.26
CA VAL A 14 6.94 9.19 -4.89
C VAL A 14 6.37 8.12 -3.98
N LEU A 15 7.15 7.70 -2.98
CA LEU A 15 6.69 6.76 -1.97
C LEU A 15 6.03 7.52 -0.81
N LEU A 16 4.78 7.19 -0.51
CA LEU A 16 4.04 7.73 0.63
C LEU A 16 3.96 6.66 1.72
N ASP A 17 4.76 6.82 2.77
CA ASP A 17 4.68 5.96 3.96
C ASP A 17 3.56 6.46 4.88
N VAL A 18 2.45 5.72 4.92
CA VAL A 18 1.23 6.11 5.64
C VAL A 18 0.70 4.92 6.45
N PRO A 19 0.86 4.92 7.78
CA PRO A 19 0.42 3.81 8.64
C PRO A 19 -1.09 3.50 8.57
N LEU A 20 -1.90 4.54 8.37
CA LEU A 20 -3.37 4.50 8.33
C LEU A 20 -3.93 4.71 6.92
N LEU A 21 -3.20 4.27 5.89
CA LEU A 21 -3.49 4.52 4.48
C LEU A 21 -4.95 4.24 4.09
N PHE A 22 -5.48 3.11 4.57
CA PHE A 22 -6.80 2.60 4.20
C PHE A 22 -7.92 3.22 5.02
N GLU A 23 -7.64 3.52 6.28
CA GLU A 23 -8.52 4.17 7.25
C GLU A 23 -8.76 5.63 6.85
N SER A 24 -7.70 6.34 6.42
CA SER A 24 -7.78 7.71 5.93
C SER A 24 -8.20 7.82 4.45
N SER A 25 -8.45 6.69 3.78
CA SER A 25 -8.78 6.63 2.34
C SER A 25 -7.75 7.30 1.40
N LEU A 26 -6.49 7.41 1.83
CA LEU A 26 -5.41 8.01 1.04
C LEU A 26 -4.96 7.08 -0.10
N ASP A 27 -5.30 5.80 -0.02
CA ASP A 27 -5.15 4.82 -1.09
C ASP A 27 -5.88 5.22 -2.39
N ARG A 28 -6.87 6.13 -2.33
CA ARG A 28 -7.56 6.66 -3.52
C ARG A 28 -6.66 7.52 -4.41
N LEU A 29 -5.66 8.16 -3.81
CA LEU A 29 -4.71 9.05 -4.50
C LEU A 29 -3.47 8.30 -5.02
N CYS A 30 -3.29 7.04 -4.62
CA CYS A 30 -2.10 6.26 -4.96
C CYS A 30 -2.30 5.48 -6.26
N GLY A 31 -1.27 5.44 -7.11
CA GLY A 31 -1.28 4.62 -8.33
C GLY A 31 -1.17 3.13 -8.02
N THR A 32 -0.20 2.77 -7.19
CA THR A 32 0.02 1.41 -6.68
C THR A 32 0.16 1.47 -5.17
N VAL A 33 -0.53 0.56 -4.48
CA VAL A 33 -0.46 0.42 -3.01
C VAL A 33 0.40 -0.78 -2.67
N PHE A 34 1.35 -0.59 -1.77
CA PHE A 34 2.17 -1.66 -1.21
C PHE A 34 1.75 -1.90 0.22
N VAL A 35 1.57 -3.17 0.60
CA VAL A 35 1.35 -3.58 1.98
C VAL A 35 2.39 -4.61 2.35
N VAL A 36 3.16 -4.33 3.39
CA VAL A 36 4.03 -5.33 4.01
C VAL A 36 3.24 -6.00 5.13
N ALA A 37 3.03 -7.31 5.01
CA ALA A 37 2.26 -8.09 5.96
C ALA A 37 3.06 -9.29 6.47
N VAL A 38 2.69 -9.78 7.65
CA VAL A 38 3.22 -11.02 8.23
C VAL A 38 2.03 -11.95 8.40
N LYS A 39 2.18 -13.23 8.04
CA LYS A 39 1.11 -14.22 8.17
C LYS A 39 0.94 -14.67 9.61
N ASP A 40 2.08 -14.87 10.27
CA ASP A 40 2.17 -15.37 11.64
C ASP A 40 2.18 -14.21 12.68
N PRO A 41 1.13 -14.08 13.51
CA PRO A 41 1.08 -13.10 14.59
C PRO A 41 2.22 -13.26 15.60
N GLU A 42 2.73 -14.48 15.82
CA GLU A 42 3.83 -14.72 16.76
C GLU A 42 5.14 -14.10 16.24
N VAL A 43 5.42 -14.25 14.95
CA VAL A 43 6.57 -13.61 14.30
C VAL A 43 6.47 -12.09 14.36
N GLN A 44 5.26 -11.54 14.17
CA GLN A 44 5.02 -10.10 14.34
C GLN A 44 5.29 -9.65 15.78
N MET A 45 4.86 -10.43 16.78
CA MET A 45 5.06 -10.14 18.19
C MET A 45 6.54 -10.16 18.58
N GLN A 46 7.25 -11.22 18.21
CA GLN A 46 8.68 -11.37 18.49
C GLN A 46 9.48 -10.20 17.91
N ARG A 47 9.16 -9.78 16.68
CA ARG A 47 9.84 -8.65 16.03
C ARG A 47 9.51 -7.31 16.68
N LEU A 48 8.26 -7.12 17.12
CA LEU A 48 7.85 -5.90 17.83
C LEU A 48 8.61 -5.78 19.16
N MET A 49 8.67 -6.86 19.94
CA MET A 49 9.41 -6.90 21.22
C MET A 49 10.92 -6.75 21.03
N ALA A 50 11.50 -7.35 19.97
CA ALA A 50 12.91 -7.19 19.66
C ALA A 50 13.29 -5.75 19.24
N ARG A 51 12.36 -5.04 18.58
CA ARG A 51 12.56 -3.64 18.18
C ARG A 51 12.36 -2.67 19.35
N ASP A 52 11.35 -2.92 20.16
CA ASP A 52 10.93 -2.07 21.25
C ASP A 52 11.11 -2.82 22.59
N PRO A 53 12.35 -2.99 23.09
CA PRO A 53 12.67 -3.85 24.25
C PRO A 53 12.07 -3.36 25.57
N HIS A 54 11.54 -2.14 25.60
CA HIS A 54 10.84 -1.56 26.75
C HIS A 54 9.37 -1.94 26.83
N LEU A 55 8.78 -2.53 25.78
CA LEU A 55 7.40 -3.00 25.83
C LEU A 55 7.31 -4.30 26.62
N SER A 56 6.35 -4.36 27.54
CA SER A 56 5.93 -5.64 28.10
C SER A 56 5.24 -6.48 27.00
N ARG A 57 5.21 -7.80 27.19
CA ARG A 57 4.50 -8.70 26.26
C ARG A 57 3.03 -8.31 26.12
N GLU A 58 2.39 -7.97 27.23
CA GLU A 58 0.97 -7.57 27.27
C GLU A 58 0.74 -6.25 26.52
N ASP A 59 1.62 -5.27 26.66
CA ASP A 59 1.54 -4.02 25.90
C ASP A 59 1.72 -4.27 24.39
N ALA A 60 2.61 -5.19 24.04
CA ALA A 60 2.89 -5.53 22.65
C ALA A 60 1.69 -6.25 22.02
N GLU A 61 1.07 -7.17 22.76
CA GLU A 61 -0.19 -7.84 22.40
C GLU A 61 -1.32 -6.83 22.22
N ASN A 62 -1.54 -5.94 23.18
CA ASN A 62 -2.56 -4.89 23.09
C ASN A 62 -2.32 -3.94 21.90
N ARG A 63 -1.06 -3.65 21.56
CA ARG A 63 -0.70 -2.81 20.42
C ARG A 63 -0.92 -3.50 19.07
N VAL A 64 -0.72 -4.82 18.99
CA VAL A 64 -1.03 -5.61 17.79
C VAL A 64 -2.54 -5.78 17.64
N LEU A 65 -3.27 -6.04 18.73
CA LEU A 65 -4.73 -6.20 18.74
C LEU A 65 -5.48 -4.91 18.43
N SER A 66 -4.96 -3.76 18.87
CA SER A 66 -5.55 -2.44 18.58
C SER A 66 -5.33 -1.98 17.14
N GLN A 67 -4.41 -2.60 16.40
CA GLN A 67 -4.21 -2.31 14.99
C GLN A 67 -5.11 -3.20 14.14
N THR A 68 -5.68 -2.63 13.07
CA THR A 68 -6.39 -3.40 12.05
C THR A 68 -5.51 -4.55 11.58
N ASP A 69 -6.05 -5.78 11.57
CA ASP A 69 -5.32 -7.00 11.18
C ASP A 69 -4.55 -6.76 9.87
N VAL A 70 -3.24 -6.98 9.92
CA VAL A 70 -2.34 -6.82 8.77
C VAL A 70 -2.77 -7.69 7.59
N ARG A 71 -3.43 -8.83 7.85
CA ARG A 71 -3.99 -9.71 6.82
C ARG A 71 -5.23 -9.13 6.17
N LEU A 72 -6.02 -8.34 6.90
CA LEU A 72 -7.13 -7.59 6.29
C LEU A 72 -6.60 -6.50 5.36
N LYS A 73 -5.53 -5.79 5.77
CA LYS A 73 -4.85 -4.82 4.90
C LYS A 73 -4.27 -5.50 3.65
N ALA A 74 -3.68 -6.69 3.80
CA ALA A 74 -3.18 -7.50 2.68
C ALA A 74 -4.31 -7.89 1.72
N ARG A 75 -5.40 -8.48 2.21
CA ARG A 75 -6.56 -8.84 1.37
C ARG A 75 -7.16 -7.65 0.65
N ARG A 76 -7.30 -6.51 1.34
CA ARG A 76 -7.78 -5.26 0.73
C ARG A 76 -6.83 -4.76 -0.36
N CYS A 77 -5.52 -4.96 -0.19
CA CYS A 77 -4.52 -4.62 -1.19
C CYS A 77 -4.63 -5.54 -2.41
N GLU A 78 -4.70 -6.86 -2.21
CA GLU A 78 -4.86 -7.86 -3.29
C GLU A 78 -6.15 -7.63 -4.08
N ALA A 79 -7.25 -7.27 -3.41
CA ALA A 79 -8.53 -6.97 -4.05
C ALA A 79 -8.49 -5.77 -5.02
N ARG A 80 -7.43 -4.94 -4.98
CA ARG A 80 -7.24 -3.85 -5.95
C ARG A 80 -6.85 -4.37 -7.34
N GLY A 81 -6.37 -5.60 -7.43
CA GLY A 81 -5.94 -6.26 -8.65
C GLY A 81 -4.49 -5.97 -9.04
N GLU A 82 -4.06 -6.67 -10.08
CA GLU A 82 -2.71 -6.63 -10.62
C GLU A 82 -2.29 -5.19 -11.00
N GLY A 83 -1.05 -4.82 -10.64
CA GLY A 83 -0.48 -3.49 -10.87
C GLY A 83 -1.00 -2.37 -9.95
N LYS A 84 -2.07 -2.59 -9.17
CA LYS A 84 -2.68 -1.59 -8.27
C LYS A 84 -2.48 -1.90 -6.79
N GLY A 85 -2.32 -3.17 -6.45
CA GLY A 85 -2.00 -3.62 -5.10
C GLY A 85 -0.90 -4.67 -5.13
N VAL A 86 0.08 -4.52 -4.24
CA VAL A 86 1.18 -5.46 -4.06
C VAL A 86 1.30 -5.78 -2.57
N VAL A 87 1.20 -7.07 -2.24
CA VAL A 87 1.45 -7.55 -0.88
C VAL A 87 2.82 -8.18 -0.82
N LEU A 88 3.61 -7.74 0.14
CA LEU A 88 4.93 -8.26 0.44
C LEU A 88 4.86 -9.02 1.76
N TRP A 89 5.03 -10.34 1.71
CA TRP A 89 4.98 -11.20 2.88
C TRP A 89 6.34 -11.24 3.56
N ASN A 90 6.42 -10.66 4.75
CA ASN A 90 7.65 -10.53 5.52
C ASN A 90 7.80 -11.66 6.54
N ASP A 91 7.53 -12.90 6.15
CA ASP A 91 7.69 -14.07 7.03
C ASP A 91 9.15 -14.57 7.05
N GLY A 92 9.92 -14.27 5.99
CA GLY A 92 11.31 -14.70 5.81
C GLY A 92 12.36 -13.77 6.42
N SER A 93 13.59 -13.88 5.90
CA SER A 93 14.72 -13.07 6.32
C SER A 93 14.66 -11.63 5.76
N LYS A 94 15.54 -10.76 6.26
CA LYS A 94 15.70 -9.40 5.72
C LYS A 94 16.14 -9.42 4.26
N GLU A 95 16.95 -10.40 3.89
CA GLU A 95 17.47 -10.61 2.54
C GLU A 95 16.37 -11.03 1.58
N ASP A 96 15.45 -11.89 2.03
CA ASP A 96 14.27 -12.28 1.27
C ASP A 96 13.38 -11.07 0.98
N LEU A 97 13.05 -10.29 2.01
CA LEU A 97 12.22 -9.10 1.84
C LEU A 97 12.87 -8.08 0.88
N LYS A 98 14.19 -7.90 0.94
CA LYS A 98 14.91 -7.03 0.00
C LYS A 98 14.79 -7.51 -1.45
N ARG A 99 14.90 -8.82 -1.68
CA ARG A 99 14.74 -9.42 -3.02
C ARG A 99 13.32 -9.17 -3.53
N ASP A 100 12.32 -9.46 -2.71
CA ASP A 100 10.91 -9.36 -3.07
C ASP A 100 10.49 -7.90 -3.35
N ILE A 101 10.98 -6.95 -2.54
CA ILE A 101 10.83 -5.51 -2.81
C ILE A 101 11.45 -5.15 -4.16
N GLY A 102 12.66 -5.64 -4.45
CA GLY A 102 13.35 -5.37 -5.70
C GLY A 102 12.59 -5.89 -6.92
N GLU A 103 12.02 -7.09 -6.84
CA GLU A 103 11.17 -7.66 -7.88
C GLU A 103 9.90 -6.85 -8.09
N ALA A 104 9.21 -6.49 -7.01
CA ALA A 104 8.00 -5.70 -7.08
C ALA A 104 8.23 -4.29 -7.67
N ILE A 105 9.33 -3.63 -7.30
CA ILE A 105 9.71 -2.34 -7.88
C ILE A 105 9.99 -2.47 -9.38
N ARG A 106 10.74 -3.52 -9.79
CA ARG A 106 11.01 -3.76 -11.23
C ARG A 106 9.73 -3.96 -12.02
N HIS A 107 8.77 -4.70 -11.48
CA HIS A 107 7.47 -4.91 -12.13
C HIS A 107 6.68 -3.60 -12.30
N VAL A 108 6.68 -2.74 -11.27
CA VAL A 108 6.05 -1.41 -11.36
C VAL A 108 6.78 -0.51 -12.36
N GLN A 109 8.11 -0.53 -12.38
CA GLN A 109 8.90 0.25 -13.34
C GLN A 109 8.66 -0.19 -14.79
N ALA A 110 8.55 -1.49 -15.05
CA ALA A 110 8.25 -2.02 -16.39
C ALA A 110 6.90 -1.50 -16.93
N SER A 111 5.96 -1.19 -16.04
CA SER A 111 4.64 -0.66 -16.39
C SER A 111 4.60 0.87 -16.57
N SER A 112 5.71 1.58 -16.30
CA SER A 112 5.75 3.05 -16.27
C SER A 112 6.92 3.63 -17.09
N PRO A 113 6.76 3.82 -18.40
CA PRO A 113 7.80 4.38 -19.26
C PRO A 113 8.14 5.83 -18.90
N VAL A 114 9.43 6.17 -18.84
CA VAL A 114 9.90 7.52 -18.47
C VAL A 114 9.39 8.60 -19.44
N TRP A 115 9.27 8.29 -20.73
CA TRP A 115 8.74 9.22 -21.74
C TRP A 115 7.28 9.62 -21.45
N TRP A 116 6.49 8.74 -20.85
CA TRP A 116 5.10 9.00 -20.48
C TRP A 116 5.01 10.07 -19.40
N SER A 117 5.92 10.06 -18.43
CA SER A 117 6.01 11.09 -17.39
C SER A 117 6.30 12.47 -17.98
N TRP A 118 7.21 12.55 -18.97
CA TRP A 118 7.50 13.80 -19.67
C TRP A 118 6.33 14.31 -20.52
N LEU A 119 5.61 13.41 -21.19
CA LEU A 119 4.40 13.75 -21.95
C LEU A 119 3.31 14.33 -21.04
N LEU A 120 3.07 13.70 -19.88
CA LEU A 120 2.09 14.18 -18.91
C LEU A 120 2.50 15.52 -18.30
N LEU A 121 3.80 15.76 -18.09
CA LEU A 121 4.31 17.05 -17.63
C LEU A 121 4.11 18.14 -18.69
N ALA A 122 4.32 17.82 -19.98
CA ALA A 122 4.10 18.74 -21.10
C ALA A 122 2.62 19.09 -21.32
N CYS A 123 1.68 18.25 -20.86
CA CYS A 123 0.25 18.49 -20.95
C CYS A 123 -0.45 18.36 -19.58
N PRO A 124 -0.43 19.41 -18.74
CA PRO A 124 -1.05 19.40 -17.42
C PRO A 124 -2.55 19.01 -17.40
N PRO A 125 -3.38 19.43 -18.38
CA PRO A 125 -4.78 18.98 -18.44
C PRO A 125 -4.92 17.47 -18.63
N ALA A 126 -4.07 16.84 -19.45
CA ALA A 126 -4.08 15.39 -19.63
C ALA A 126 -3.64 14.65 -18.35
N ALA A 127 -2.63 15.18 -17.65
CA ALA A 127 -2.23 14.66 -16.34
C ALA A 127 -3.36 14.77 -15.30
N ALA A 128 -4.07 15.89 -15.26
CA ALA A 128 -5.21 16.08 -14.38
C ALA A 128 -6.36 15.12 -14.71
N ALA A 129 -6.68 14.94 -16.00
CA ALA A 129 -7.71 14.01 -16.45
C ALA A 129 -7.37 12.55 -16.09
N LEU A 130 -6.12 12.13 -16.34
CA LEU A 130 -5.64 10.80 -15.96
C LEU A 130 -5.66 10.61 -14.43
N GLY A 131 -5.23 11.62 -13.67
CA GLY A 131 -5.29 11.61 -12.21
C GLY A 131 -6.72 11.47 -11.69
N ALA A 132 -7.66 12.23 -12.24
CA ALA A 132 -9.08 12.14 -11.91
C ALA A 132 -9.67 10.77 -12.27
N TRP A 133 -9.31 10.22 -13.42
CA TRP A 133 -9.71 8.88 -13.84
C TRP A 133 -9.18 7.80 -12.88
N ARG A 134 -7.90 7.86 -12.51
CA ARG A 134 -7.29 6.93 -11.53
C ARG A 134 -7.95 7.06 -10.17
N PHE A 135 -8.19 8.29 -9.71
CA PHE A 135 -8.91 8.54 -8.46
C PHE A 135 -10.31 7.93 -8.48
N TRP A 136 -11.07 8.13 -9.55
CA TRP A 136 -12.40 7.54 -9.72
C TRP A 136 -12.35 6.01 -9.73
N GLN A 137 -11.40 5.40 -10.45
CA GLN A 137 -11.20 3.95 -10.43
C GLN A 137 -10.92 3.44 -9.01
N ASN A 138 -10.06 4.12 -8.26
CA ASN A 138 -9.73 3.73 -6.89
C ASN A 138 -10.92 3.90 -5.94
N VAL A 139 -11.75 4.94 -6.11
CA VAL A 139 -13.01 5.09 -5.37
C VAL A 139 -13.95 3.92 -5.64
N ARG A 140 -14.06 3.47 -6.90
CA ARG A 140 -14.87 2.30 -7.28
C ARG A 140 -14.37 1.02 -6.63
N ILE A 141 -13.06 0.80 -6.63
CA ILE A 141 -12.42 -0.35 -5.94
C ILE A 141 -12.76 -0.33 -4.45
N ASN A 142 -12.62 0.81 -3.78
CA ASN A 142 -12.91 0.92 -2.35
C ASN A 142 -14.39 0.67 -2.04
N LYS A 143 -15.30 1.13 -2.91
CA LYS A 143 -16.74 0.85 -2.76
C LYS A 143 -17.05 -0.63 -2.93
N ALA A 144 -16.43 -1.28 -3.92
CA ALA A 144 -16.60 -2.72 -4.14
C ALA A 144 -16.10 -3.54 -2.94
N TRP A 145 -14.95 -3.18 -2.39
CA TRP A 145 -14.42 -3.80 -1.16
C TRP A 145 -15.37 -3.62 0.03
N ALA A 146 -15.86 -2.39 0.26
CA ALA A 146 -16.79 -2.11 1.37
C ALA A 146 -18.10 -2.91 1.25
N GLU A 147 -18.59 -3.11 0.03
CA GLU A 147 -19.77 -3.94 -0.22
C GLU A 147 -19.50 -5.42 0.08
N GLN A 148 -18.36 -5.95 -0.36
CA GLN A 148 -17.94 -7.32 -0.03
C GLN A 148 -17.84 -7.53 1.48
N GLU A 149 -17.20 -6.61 2.20
CA GLU A 149 -17.06 -6.66 3.64
C GLU A 149 -18.41 -6.63 4.36
N ARG A 150 -19.36 -5.82 3.87
CA ARG A 150 -20.72 -5.77 4.38
C ARG A 150 -21.46 -7.10 4.19
N ILE A 151 -21.32 -7.70 3.01
CA ILE A 151 -21.95 -9.00 2.69
C ILE A 151 -21.36 -10.12 3.55
N GLU A 152 -20.04 -10.16 3.73
CA GLU A 152 -19.38 -11.16 4.60
C GLU A 152 -19.84 -11.01 6.05
N LYS A 153 -19.89 -9.79 6.58
CA LYS A 153 -20.39 -9.52 7.93
C LYS A 153 -21.86 -9.88 8.13
N ALA A 154 -22.69 -9.76 7.08
CA ALA A 154 -24.10 -10.14 7.14
C ALA A 154 -24.35 -11.65 7.06
N LYS A 155 -23.34 -12.44 6.68
CA LYS A 155 -23.40 -13.91 6.62
C LYS A 155 -22.91 -14.60 7.91
N LEU A 156 -22.22 -13.86 8.77
CA LEU A 156 -21.72 -14.30 10.08
C LEU A 156 -22.78 -14.05 11.16
#